data_AF-A0AAV7AK53-F1
#
_entry.id   AF-A0AAV7AK53-F1
#
_cell.length_a   1.000
_cell.length_b   1.000
_cell.length_c   1.000
_cell.angle_alpha   90.00
_cell.angle_beta   90.00
_cell.angle_gamma   90.00
#
_symmetry.space_group_name_H-M   'P 1'
#
loop_
_entity.id
_entity.type
_entity.pdbx_description
1 polymer ?
#
loop_
_entity_poly.entity_id
_entity_poly.type
_entity_poly.pdbx_seq_one_letter_code
_entity_poly.pdbx_strand_id
1 'polypeptide(L)'
;MAWRFLLLHSACLVVALLSILPFGSLRPISEEVEEGSPETVSLAEINSPSVLQPRGRKLDPVAQVSSDEFKLAADYLIQFGYLPDENITDYGVPDTPFIPEDQLPEEFISGLEWFQRQNGLKVTGRLDDETSDAMKLPRCGKHEQRMSYNVGAKWNKDTLTYKIINSTARLPEKLVKEELVKALKVWESVSPLKFVEVRVNQTADIDMFFVSGRHNDGERNAFDGPGRVLGHAFMPPFSKSKKAIDGDLHLDNDETWSINEKKGVNLLQAAAHELGHALGLDHSTVPGALMAPTYKGYKPLFQLHKDDIEAIQALYGKPSEKKTEKVISPTVPSSPAKAVTPSAAKKTVTSNPKVTEDKRDPKKQSIVKLCSEEPIDTFVATKEGSIYLFKGEYFWDLNHGKLPMTPKKKYPQLISTKWKELPASIDASIRMQNPTAGQDGKIFFFKGDRYWKYDNDQLEAGYPKPIKEGFPGIPNSVDAAFTQPAIVTKGNKVIREERIFFIKGKKFYLYDPAAGNSSSPQMLQDDWVGVKLPITAALSLKNEMYLIGKKKFQKILLLTYSQNRVYGNIHQAKNLDQLIACETTK
;
A
#
# COMPACT_ATOMS: atom_id res chain seq x y z
N MET A 1 -22.96 13.95 -68.15
CA MET A 1 -23.72 15.19 -68.37
C MET A 1 -23.20 16.19 -67.34
N ALA A 2 -22.52 17.30 -67.70
CA ALA A 2 -23.04 18.53 -68.35
C ALA A 2 -23.94 19.33 -67.38
N TRP A 3 -23.72 20.60 -66.99
CA TRP A 3 -22.85 21.76 -67.39
C TRP A 3 -22.23 22.46 -66.13
N ARG A 4 -21.17 23.30 -66.12
CA ARG A 4 -20.88 24.69 -66.66
C ARG A 4 -21.78 25.82 -66.06
N PHE A 5 -21.35 27.06 -65.70
CA PHE A 5 -20.08 27.83 -65.89
C PHE A 5 -19.90 29.09 -64.95
N LEU A 6 -18.87 29.94 -65.20
CA LEU A 6 -18.46 31.28 -64.63
C LEU A 6 -17.60 31.26 -63.32
N LEU A 7 -16.44 31.96 -63.10
CA LEU A 7 -15.73 33.19 -63.58
C LEU A 7 -15.96 34.46 -62.69
N LEU A 8 -15.03 35.38 -62.37
CA LEU A 8 -13.65 35.78 -62.85
C LEU A 8 -12.72 36.33 -61.70
N HIS A 9 -11.38 36.19 -61.84
CA HIS A 9 -10.21 37.11 -61.60
C HIS A 9 -10.16 38.12 -60.41
N SER A 10 -9.02 38.50 -59.81
CA SER A 10 -7.71 38.93 -60.39
C SER A 10 -6.49 38.86 -59.42
N ALA A 11 -5.25 39.18 -59.86
CA ALA A 11 -3.99 39.07 -59.07
C ALA A 11 -2.79 39.96 -59.56
N CYS A 12 -1.67 39.97 -58.79
CA CYS A 12 -0.33 40.60 -59.03
C CYS A 12 -0.26 42.15 -58.92
N LEU A 13 0.86 42.90 -58.79
CA LEU A 13 2.36 42.75 -58.90
C LEU A 13 3.07 43.57 -57.75
N VAL A 14 4.39 43.91 -57.74
CA VAL A 14 5.64 43.11 -57.52
C VAL A 14 6.88 44.05 -57.27
N VAL A 15 8.05 43.54 -56.76
CA VAL A 15 9.46 44.13 -56.80
C VAL A 15 9.83 45.33 -55.87
N ALA A 16 11.09 45.63 -55.47
CA ALA A 16 12.32 44.88 -55.03
C ALA A 16 13.47 45.85 -54.55
N LEU A 17 14.70 45.33 -54.32
CA LEU A 17 16.03 45.98 -54.01
C LEU A 17 16.27 46.36 -52.52
N LEU A 18 17.42 46.18 -51.84
CA LEU A 18 18.89 46.14 -52.12
C LEU A 18 19.54 47.54 -52.29
N SER A 19 20.75 47.89 -51.80
CA SER A 19 21.89 47.10 -51.24
C SER A 19 22.98 48.01 -50.60
N ILE A 20 24.06 47.43 -50.00
CA ILE A 20 25.44 48.01 -49.81
C ILE A 20 25.61 49.11 -48.71
N LEU A 21 26.70 49.37 -47.96
CA LEU A 21 27.98 48.73 -47.46
C LEU A 21 28.69 49.80 -46.52
N PRO A 22 29.97 49.74 -46.02
CA PRO A 22 30.79 48.66 -45.39
C PRO A 22 31.67 49.12 -44.16
N PHE A 23 32.51 48.19 -43.63
CA PHE A 23 33.84 48.31 -42.92
C PHE A 23 34.07 49.42 -41.85
N GLY A 24 34.71 49.18 -40.69
CA GLY A 24 35.48 48.04 -40.11
C GLY A 24 36.42 48.58 -38.99
N SER A 25 37.36 47.87 -38.35
CA SER A 25 37.67 46.43 -38.19
C SER A 25 38.91 46.28 -37.25
N LEU A 26 38.93 45.36 -36.27
CA LEU A 26 40.11 44.59 -35.74
C LEU A 26 39.77 43.73 -34.47
N ARG A 27 40.62 42.74 -34.14
CA ARG A 27 40.48 41.69 -33.07
C ARG A 27 41.62 41.81 -32.02
N PRO A 28 41.80 40.92 -30.99
CA PRO A 28 40.99 39.81 -30.42
C PRO A 28 40.69 39.96 -28.89
N ILE A 29 40.08 39.01 -28.15
CA ILE A 29 40.67 37.82 -27.48
C ILE A 29 39.54 36.95 -26.84
N SER A 30 39.62 35.61 -26.97
CA SER A 30 38.96 34.48 -26.25
C SER A 30 37.46 34.56 -25.84
N GLU A 31 36.64 33.50 -25.91
CA GLU A 31 36.79 32.11 -26.40
C GLU A 31 35.39 31.53 -26.72
N GLU A 32 35.31 30.38 -27.40
CA GLU A 32 34.09 29.88 -28.06
C GLU A 32 33.27 28.87 -27.23
N VAL A 33 31.93 29.00 -27.25
CA VAL A 33 30.97 27.87 -27.32
C VAL A 33 29.77 28.34 -28.16
N GLU A 34 29.42 27.60 -29.23
CA GLU A 34 28.24 27.91 -30.09
C GLU A 34 26.95 27.23 -29.63
N GLU A 35 25.80 27.81 -29.99
CA GLU A 35 24.48 27.18 -29.91
C GLU A 35 24.18 26.33 -31.16
N GLY A 36 23.71 25.09 -30.95
CA GLY A 36 23.14 24.25 -32.02
C GLY A 36 21.61 24.38 -32.09
N SER A 37 21.08 24.73 -33.27
CA SER A 37 19.63 24.99 -33.48
C SER A 37 18.78 23.70 -33.62
N PRO A 38 17.43 23.76 -33.62
CA PRO A 38 16.58 22.71 -33.05
C PRO A 38 16.14 21.58 -34.01
N GLU A 39 16.10 20.35 -33.49
CA GLU A 39 15.35 19.24 -34.09
C GLU A 39 14.00 18.99 -33.39
N THR A 40 13.00 18.55 -34.15
CA THR A 40 11.63 18.34 -33.68
C THR A 40 11.44 16.97 -33.03
N VAL A 41 11.32 16.92 -31.70
CA VAL A 41 10.98 15.70 -30.95
C VAL A 41 9.46 15.56 -30.78
N SER A 42 8.92 14.37 -31.02
CA SER A 42 7.48 14.09 -31.00
C SER A 42 6.89 14.01 -29.59
N LEU A 43 5.69 14.59 -29.38
CA LEU A 43 4.90 14.57 -28.14
C LEU A 43 4.26 13.19 -27.84
N ALA A 44 5.03 12.10 -27.91
CA ALA A 44 4.54 10.72 -27.83
C ALA A 44 5.14 9.86 -26.71
N GLU A 45 6.23 10.29 -26.04
CA GLU A 45 6.97 9.46 -25.07
C GLU A 45 7.08 10.08 -23.66
N ILE A 46 5.98 10.63 -23.13
CA ILE A 46 5.90 11.07 -21.72
C ILE A 46 4.61 10.56 -21.05
N ASN A 47 4.51 9.24 -20.84
CA ASN A 47 3.75 8.59 -19.75
C ASN A 47 3.86 7.05 -19.79
N SER A 48 5.09 6.52 -19.75
CA SER A 48 5.35 5.12 -19.40
C SER A 48 5.91 5.05 -17.98
N PRO A 49 5.38 4.19 -17.08
CA PRO A 49 6.01 4.01 -15.77
C PRO A 49 7.42 3.43 -15.96
N SER A 50 8.41 4.03 -15.30
CA SER A 50 9.82 3.64 -15.44
C SER A 50 9.99 2.14 -15.20
N VAL A 51 10.43 1.41 -16.23
CA VAL A 51 10.68 -0.03 -16.15
C VAL A 51 11.77 -0.28 -15.10
N LEU A 52 11.42 -1.00 -14.03
CA LEU A 52 12.35 -1.36 -12.97
C LEU A 52 13.48 -2.22 -13.57
N GLN A 53 14.66 -1.62 -13.74
CA GLN A 53 15.85 -2.37 -14.13
C GLN A 53 16.16 -3.43 -13.06
N PRO A 54 16.47 -4.68 -13.46
CA PRO A 54 16.76 -5.74 -12.49
C PRO A 54 18.03 -5.43 -11.70
N ARG A 55 18.05 -5.75 -10.40
CA ARG A 55 19.19 -5.55 -9.49
C ARG A 55 20.42 -6.38 -9.89
N GLY A 56 21.19 -5.88 -10.84
CA GLY A 56 22.64 -6.02 -10.81
C GLY A 56 23.20 -5.02 -9.82
N ARG A 57 23.28 -5.38 -8.53
CA ARG A 57 23.93 -4.50 -7.53
C ARG A 57 25.42 -4.44 -7.84
N LYS A 58 25.90 -3.29 -8.35
CA LYS A 58 27.24 -2.84 -7.96
C LYS A 58 27.12 -2.39 -6.51
N LEU A 59 27.63 -3.21 -5.59
CA LEU A 59 28.01 -2.75 -4.27
C LEU A 59 29.33 -1.99 -4.47
N ASP A 60 29.36 -0.70 -4.16
CA ASP A 60 30.63 0.02 -4.07
C ASP A 60 31.34 -0.43 -2.77
N PRO A 61 32.53 -1.05 -2.82
CA PRO A 61 33.14 -1.72 -1.65
C PRO A 61 33.55 -0.80 -0.47
N VAL A 62 33.20 0.48 -0.54
CA VAL A 62 33.59 1.55 0.39
C VAL A 62 32.34 2.27 0.95
N ALA A 63 31.13 1.96 0.46
CA ALA A 63 29.90 2.55 0.97
C ALA A 63 29.57 2.04 2.38
N GLN A 64 29.59 2.95 3.35
CA GLN A 64 29.29 2.70 4.76
C GLN A 64 28.39 3.83 5.29
N VAL A 65 27.50 3.50 6.21
CA VAL A 65 26.66 4.47 6.93
C VAL A 65 27.19 4.59 8.36
N SER A 66 27.27 5.78 8.95
CA SER A 66 27.68 5.87 10.36
C SER A 66 26.62 5.29 11.29
N SER A 67 27.03 4.81 12.46
CA SER A 67 26.12 4.28 13.49
C SER A 67 25.03 5.29 13.88
N ASP A 68 25.36 6.58 13.88
CA ASP A 68 24.46 7.64 14.34
C ASP A 68 23.51 8.12 13.25
N GLU A 69 23.95 8.17 11.98
CA GLU A 69 23.03 8.34 10.84
C GLU A 69 22.04 7.18 10.73
N PHE A 70 22.50 5.94 10.96
CA PHE A 70 21.63 4.79 11.03
C PHE A 70 20.57 4.96 12.13
N LYS A 71 20.98 5.37 13.35
CA LYS A 71 20.06 5.57 14.48
C LYS A 71 19.00 6.62 14.15
N LEU A 72 19.42 7.81 13.72
CA LEU A 72 18.52 8.90 13.36
C LEU A 72 17.54 8.52 12.24
N ALA A 73 18.01 7.81 11.21
CA ALA A 73 17.15 7.33 10.14
C ALA A 73 16.19 6.21 10.61
N ALA A 74 16.64 5.29 11.46
CA ALA A 74 15.81 4.20 11.98
C ALA A 74 14.72 4.76 12.90
N ASP A 75 15.07 5.64 13.84
CA ASP A 75 14.12 6.30 14.74
C ASP A 75 13.08 7.13 13.95
N TYR A 76 13.52 7.86 12.90
CA TYR A 76 12.62 8.54 11.96
C TYR A 76 11.66 7.56 11.27
N LEU A 77 12.18 6.45 10.74
CA LEU A 77 11.37 5.46 10.04
C LEU A 77 10.39 4.76 11.00
N ILE A 78 10.74 4.53 12.26
CA ILE A 78 9.83 4.00 13.30
C ILE A 78 8.75 5.03 13.62
N GLN A 79 9.14 6.28 13.94
CA GLN A 79 8.22 7.35 14.34
C GLN A 79 7.15 7.62 13.27
N PHE A 80 7.52 7.67 12.00
CA PHE A 80 6.57 7.91 10.91
C PHE A 80 5.95 6.62 10.32
N GLY A 81 6.09 5.48 11.00
CA GLY A 81 5.40 4.23 10.65
C GLY A 81 5.98 3.47 9.44
N TYR A 82 7.11 3.91 8.88
CA TYR A 82 7.82 3.21 7.81
C TYR A 82 8.41 1.88 8.27
N LEU A 83 8.80 1.79 9.55
CA LEU A 83 9.25 0.58 10.26
C LEU A 83 8.19 0.09 11.26
N PRO A 84 8.08 -1.23 11.51
CA PRO A 84 6.97 -1.80 12.29
C PRO A 84 7.25 -1.93 13.80
N ASP A 85 8.50 -2.12 14.21
CA ASP A 85 8.86 -2.42 15.61
C ASP A 85 9.32 -1.14 16.34
N GLU A 86 8.87 -0.97 17.59
CA GLU A 86 8.86 0.30 18.32
C GLU A 86 10.21 0.71 18.94
N ASN A 87 11.24 -0.12 18.79
CA ASN A 87 12.56 0.10 19.38
C ASN A 87 13.66 -0.31 18.40
N ILE A 88 14.66 0.57 18.23
CA ILE A 88 15.81 0.34 17.36
C ILE A 88 16.65 -0.90 17.75
N THR A 89 16.62 -1.32 19.02
CA THR A 89 17.36 -2.51 19.49
C THR A 89 16.96 -3.79 18.76
N ASP A 90 15.73 -3.86 18.26
CA ASP A 90 15.16 -5.09 17.72
C ASP A 90 15.71 -5.42 16.31
N TYR A 91 16.26 -4.40 15.62
CA TYR A 91 16.96 -4.55 14.34
C TYR A 91 18.42 -5.01 14.47
N GLY A 92 18.94 -5.20 15.70
CA GLY A 92 20.23 -5.88 15.94
C GLY A 92 21.47 -5.11 15.48
N VAL A 93 21.46 -3.79 15.60
CA VAL A 93 22.53 -2.88 15.16
C VAL A 93 23.90 -3.25 15.77
N PRO A 94 24.97 -3.37 14.98
CA PRO A 94 26.33 -3.51 15.52
C PRO A 94 26.78 -2.24 16.26
N ASP A 95 27.46 -2.40 17.40
CA ASP A 95 28.11 -1.30 18.13
C ASP A 95 29.47 -0.97 17.49
N THR A 96 29.43 -0.54 16.22
CA THR A 96 30.58 -0.14 15.41
C THR A 96 30.37 1.29 14.89
N PRO A 97 31.41 2.13 14.78
CA PRO A 97 31.25 3.53 14.31
C PRO A 97 30.63 3.66 12.92
N PHE A 98 30.88 2.67 12.07
CA PHE A 98 30.33 2.54 10.72
C PHE A 98 29.71 1.16 10.53
N ILE A 99 28.65 1.11 9.71
CA ILE A 99 27.93 -0.10 9.32
C ILE A 99 28.08 -0.26 7.81
N PRO A 100 28.72 -1.34 7.31
CA PRO A 100 28.74 -1.67 5.90
C PRO A 100 27.34 -1.86 5.32
N GLU A 101 27.11 -1.42 4.08
CA GLU A 101 25.79 -1.46 3.44
C GLU A 101 25.19 -2.88 3.32
N ASP A 102 26.04 -3.91 3.23
CA ASP A 102 25.64 -5.32 3.21
C ASP A 102 25.29 -5.90 4.59
N GLN A 103 25.55 -5.14 5.66
CA GLN A 103 25.22 -5.48 7.06
C GLN A 103 24.00 -4.68 7.58
N LEU A 104 23.44 -3.77 6.79
CA LEU A 104 22.22 -3.04 7.14
C LEU A 104 21.01 -4.00 7.24
N PRO A 105 20.17 -3.91 8.29
CA PRO A 105 18.96 -4.71 8.41
C PRO A 105 18.03 -4.55 7.19
N GLU A 106 17.54 -5.66 6.64
CA GLU A 106 16.70 -5.60 5.43
C GLU A 106 15.34 -4.94 5.69
N GLU A 107 14.85 -4.97 6.92
CA GLU A 107 13.70 -4.20 7.40
C GLU A 107 13.94 -2.69 7.28
N PHE A 108 15.13 -2.20 7.67
CA PHE A 108 15.53 -0.80 7.53
C PHE A 108 15.67 -0.40 6.06
N ILE A 109 16.31 -1.23 5.24
CA ILE A 109 16.35 -1.05 3.76
C ILE A 109 14.94 -0.98 3.19
N SER A 110 14.00 -1.81 3.67
CA SER A 110 12.59 -1.78 3.24
C SER A 110 11.86 -0.51 3.69
N GLY A 111 12.19 0.00 4.87
CA GLY A 111 11.72 1.29 5.36
C GLY A 111 12.20 2.44 4.46
N LEU A 112 13.48 2.45 4.09
CA LEU A 112 14.06 3.41 3.14
C LEU A 112 13.41 3.30 1.75
N GLU A 113 13.27 2.09 1.18
CA GLU A 113 12.59 1.88 -0.12
C GLU A 113 11.14 2.39 -0.12
N TRP A 114 10.45 2.35 1.03
CA TRP A 114 9.10 2.88 1.18
C TRP A 114 9.08 4.39 1.43
N PHE A 115 9.96 4.93 2.27
CA PHE A 115 10.13 6.36 2.50
C PHE A 115 10.46 7.12 1.21
N GLN A 116 11.42 6.62 0.44
CA GLN A 116 11.78 7.14 -0.89
C GLN A 116 10.56 7.17 -1.81
N ARG A 117 9.77 6.08 -1.82
CA ARG A 117 8.54 5.99 -2.62
C ARG A 117 7.44 6.97 -2.19
N GLN A 118 7.24 7.20 -0.88
CA GLN A 118 6.26 8.19 -0.41
C GLN A 118 6.70 9.63 -0.69
N ASN A 119 8.00 9.90 -0.69
CA ASN A 119 8.55 11.23 -0.98
C ASN A 119 8.89 11.44 -2.47
N GLY A 120 8.52 10.48 -3.34
CA GLY A 120 8.77 10.48 -4.78
C GLY A 120 10.25 10.56 -5.19
N LEU A 121 11.15 10.14 -4.31
CA LEU A 121 12.59 10.04 -4.55
C LEU A 121 12.91 8.82 -5.42
N LYS A 122 14.15 8.73 -5.89
CA LYS A 122 14.68 7.51 -6.50
C LYS A 122 14.71 6.38 -5.47
N VAL A 123 13.99 5.29 -5.75
CA VAL A 123 13.95 4.12 -4.85
C VAL A 123 15.26 3.31 -4.98
N THR A 124 16.23 3.61 -4.12
CA THR A 124 17.54 2.92 -4.03
C THR A 124 17.56 1.87 -2.91
N GLY A 125 16.86 2.12 -1.80
CA GLY A 125 16.98 1.40 -0.53
C GLY A 125 18.21 1.79 0.31
N ARG A 126 18.91 2.87 -0.06
CA ARG A 126 20.11 3.38 0.62
C ARG A 126 19.77 4.62 1.44
N LEU A 127 20.52 4.86 2.51
CA LEU A 127 20.60 6.19 3.13
C LEU A 127 21.63 7.02 2.35
N ASP A 128 21.27 7.37 1.10
CA ASP A 128 22.04 8.28 0.25
C ASP A 128 21.68 9.75 0.57
N ASP A 129 22.48 10.70 0.06
CA ASP A 129 22.35 12.14 0.39
C ASP A 129 20.94 12.68 0.11
N GLU A 130 20.33 12.30 -1.02
CA GLU A 130 18.95 12.67 -1.38
C GLU A 130 17.94 12.17 -0.34
N THR A 131 18.12 10.93 0.14
CA THR A 131 17.27 10.33 1.17
C THR A 131 17.51 10.97 2.54
N SER A 132 18.76 11.21 2.90
CA SER A 132 19.19 11.85 4.14
C SER A 132 18.64 13.28 4.24
N ASP A 133 18.79 14.08 3.20
CA ASP A 133 18.27 15.45 3.14
C ASP A 133 16.74 15.49 3.11
N ALA A 134 16.08 14.53 2.43
CA ALA A 134 14.63 14.43 2.47
C ALA A 134 14.09 14.09 3.88
N MET A 135 14.82 13.33 4.70
CA MET A 135 14.45 13.06 6.11
C MET A 135 14.64 14.29 7.02
N LYS A 136 15.50 15.25 6.64
CA LYS A 136 15.72 16.51 7.37
C LYS A 136 14.66 17.58 7.05
N LEU A 137 13.78 17.35 6.08
CA LEU A 137 12.71 18.30 5.73
C LEU A 137 11.58 18.28 6.77
N PRO A 138 10.95 19.44 7.07
CA PRO A 138 9.74 19.48 7.88
C PRO A 138 8.60 18.69 7.21
N ARG A 139 7.72 18.07 8.00
CA ARG A 139 6.65 17.19 7.50
C ARG A 139 5.38 17.20 8.35
N CYS A 140 4.32 16.59 7.82
CA CYS A 140 3.14 16.20 8.60
C CYS A 140 3.49 15.08 9.60
N GLY A 141 2.97 15.17 10.83
CA GLY A 141 3.12 14.20 11.91
C GLY A 141 2.32 12.90 11.72
N LYS A 142 1.39 12.88 10.76
CA LYS A 142 0.64 11.67 10.41
C LYS A 142 1.62 10.53 10.05
N HIS A 143 1.46 9.41 10.74
CA HIS A 143 2.20 8.19 10.44
C HIS A 143 1.72 7.57 9.13
N GLU A 144 2.66 7.01 8.36
CA GLU A 144 2.31 6.14 7.25
C GLU A 144 1.72 4.81 7.76
N GLN A 145 0.86 4.19 6.96
CA GLN A 145 0.34 2.87 7.26
C GLN A 145 0.61 1.93 6.08
N ARG A 146 1.18 0.74 6.34
CA ARG A 146 1.41 -0.32 5.32
C ARG A 146 0.12 -0.88 4.71
N MET A 147 -1.04 -0.32 5.06
CA MET A 147 -2.38 -0.67 4.57
C MET A 147 -2.98 0.49 3.78
N SER A 148 -2.47 0.73 2.57
CA SER A 148 -3.19 1.57 1.61
C SER A 148 -4.49 0.88 1.19
N TYR A 149 -5.61 1.30 1.78
CA TYR A 149 -6.95 1.00 1.30
C TYR A 149 -7.55 2.27 0.71
N ASN A 150 -7.89 2.22 -0.59
CA ASN A 150 -8.52 3.31 -1.33
C ASN A 150 -9.99 3.51 -0.94
N VAL A 151 -10.23 3.84 0.32
CA VAL A 151 -11.43 4.55 0.81
C VAL A 151 -10.96 5.50 1.92
N GLY A 152 -10.63 6.73 1.53
CA GLY A 152 -10.42 7.82 2.48
C GLY A 152 -11.64 7.98 3.39
N ALA A 153 -11.43 8.22 4.69
CA ALA A 153 -12.54 8.32 5.63
C ALA A 153 -13.38 9.56 5.29
N LYS A 154 -14.63 9.37 4.86
CA LYS A 154 -15.45 10.46 4.31
C LYS A 154 -16.48 10.96 5.33
N TRP A 155 -16.62 12.28 5.45
CA TRP A 155 -17.80 12.87 6.08
C TRP A 155 -19.08 12.49 5.36
N ASN A 156 -20.11 12.08 6.13
CA ASN A 156 -21.43 11.70 5.61
C ASN A 156 -22.34 12.91 5.29
N LYS A 157 -21.75 14.10 5.10
CA LYS A 157 -22.41 15.37 4.81
C LYS A 157 -21.42 16.32 4.11
N ASP A 158 -21.93 17.19 3.24
CA ASP A 158 -21.10 18.13 2.49
C ASP A 158 -21.01 19.53 3.14
N THR A 159 -21.68 19.77 4.27
CA THR A 159 -21.50 20.97 5.09
C THR A 159 -20.89 20.60 6.43
N LEU A 160 -19.69 21.11 6.66
CA LEU A 160 -18.86 20.85 7.84
C LEU A 160 -18.78 22.11 8.70
N THR A 161 -18.85 21.91 10.01
CA THR A 161 -18.69 22.96 11.01
C THR A 161 -17.26 22.93 11.54
N TYR A 162 -16.66 24.10 11.74
CA TYR A 162 -15.33 24.22 12.33
C TYR A 162 -15.29 25.31 13.40
N LYS A 163 -14.29 25.26 14.28
CA LYS A 163 -13.97 26.36 15.20
C LYS A 163 -12.48 26.40 15.48
N ILE A 164 -11.98 27.61 15.71
CA ILE A 164 -10.59 27.86 16.06
C ILE A 164 -10.53 28.02 17.58
N ILE A 165 -9.90 27.06 18.27
CA ILE A 165 -9.88 26.97 19.73
C ILE A 165 -8.91 27.98 20.34
N ASN A 166 -7.73 28.13 19.73
CA ASN A 166 -6.70 29.09 20.08
C ASN A 166 -5.90 29.51 18.84
N SER A 167 -4.91 30.40 19.03
CA SER A 167 -4.01 30.91 17.99
C SER A 167 -2.59 30.83 18.48
N THR A 168 -1.62 30.66 17.59
CA THR A 168 -0.23 30.95 17.94
C THR A 168 -0.06 32.44 18.28
N ALA A 169 0.83 32.73 19.24
CA ALA A 169 1.24 34.09 19.60
C ALA A 169 2.31 34.68 18.65
N ARG A 170 2.83 33.86 17.72
CA ARG A 170 3.91 34.22 16.78
C ARG A 170 3.44 35.08 15.60
N LEU A 171 2.13 35.12 15.37
CA LEU A 171 1.48 35.89 14.31
C LEU A 171 0.24 36.62 14.88
N PRO A 172 -0.19 37.76 14.31
CA PRO A 172 -1.43 38.42 14.72
C PRO A 172 -2.65 37.50 14.54
N GLU A 173 -3.42 37.29 15.60
CA GLU A 173 -4.57 36.35 15.65
C GLU A 173 -5.55 36.52 14.47
N LYS A 174 -5.82 37.77 14.06
CA LYS A 174 -6.66 38.07 12.89
C LYS A 174 -6.11 37.44 11.61
N LEU A 175 -4.80 37.54 11.37
CA LEU A 175 -4.16 36.98 10.17
C LEU A 175 -4.12 35.45 10.24
N VAL A 176 -3.88 34.87 11.42
CA VAL A 176 -3.96 33.41 11.65
C VAL A 176 -5.35 32.90 11.26
N LYS A 177 -6.42 33.57 11.71
CA LYS A 177 -7.80 33.23 11.34
C LYS A 177 -8.06 33.39 9.83
N GLU A 178 -7.55 34.46 9.20
CA GLU A 178 -7.68 34.65 7.75
C GLU A 178 -6.96 33.57 6.93
N GLU A 179 -5.78 33.09 7.35
CA GLU A 179 -5.07 31.99 6.67
C GLU A 179 -5.77 30.63 6.85
N LEU A 180 -6.29 30.33 8.06
CA LEU A 180 -7.06 29.10 8.30
C LEU A 180 -8.37 29.07 7.48
N VAL A 181 -9.05 30.22 7.34
CA VAL A 181 -10.22 30.34 6.46
C VAL A 181 -9.83 30.17 4.99
N LYS A 182 -8.68 30.69 4.54
CA LYS A 182 -8.16 30.44 3.19
C LYS A 182 -7.86 28.96 2.97
N ALA A 183 -7.28 28.26 3.95
CA ALA A 183 -6.99 26.83 3.88
C ALA A 183 -8.26 25.98 3.70
N LEU A 184 -9.36 26.32 4.38
CA LEU A 184 -10.67 25.70 4.14
C LEU A 184 -11.20 26.00 2.72
N LYS A 185 -11.00 27.23 2.22
CA LYS A 185 -11.42 27.61 0.86
C LYS A 185 -10.61 26.95 -0.26
N VAL A 186 -9.39 26.47 0.00
CA VAL A 186 -8.64 25.62 -0.95
C VAL A 186 -9.50 24.40 -1.32
N TRP A 187 -9.93 23.61 -0.35
CA TRP A 187 -10.71 22.39 -0.58
C TRP A 187 -12.15 22.65 -1.03
N GLU A 188 -12.81 23.68 -0.51
CA GLU A 188 -14.15 24.09 -0.94
C GLU A 188 -14.18 24.60 -2.40
N SER A 189 -13.06 25.09 -2.96
CA SER A 189 -13.02 25.54 -4.36
C SER A 189 -13.09 24.41 -5.39
N VAL A 190 -12.71 23.17 -5.00
CA VAL A 190 -12.58 22.01 -5.92
C VAL A 190 -13.51 20.84 -5.58
N SER A 191 -14.41 21.01 -4.61
CA SER A 191 -15.38 20.00 -4.17
C SER A 191 -16.77 20.65 -3.90
N PRO A 192 -17.85 19.89 -3.64
CA PRO A 192 -19.11 20.48 -3.18
C PRO A 192 -19.08 20.95 -1.70
N LEU A 193 -17.98 20.72 -0.97
CA LEU A 193 -17.87 21.00 0.47
C LEU A 193 -18.14 22.47 0.82
N LYS A 194 -18.71 22.68 2.00
CA LYS A 194 -19.00 24.00 2.59
C LYS A 194 -18.54 24.01 4.04
N PHE A 195 -17.80 25.04 4.43
CA PHE A 195 -17.32 25.20 5.81
C PHE A 195 -18.03 26.36 6.51
N VAL A 196 -18.49 26.13 7.74
CA VAL A 196 -19.25 27.08 8.56
C VAL A 196 -18.59 27.20 9.95
N GLU A 197 -18.21 28.42 10.34
CA GLU A 197 -17.68 28.67 11.68
C GLU A 197 -18.77 28.56 12.74
N VAL A 198 -18.49 27.88 13.85
CA VAL A 198 -19.36 27.82 15.04
C VAL A 198 -18.65 28.41 16.25
N ARG A 199 -19.41 28.82 17.27
CA ARG A 199 -18.82 29.40 18.49
C ARG A 199 -18.02 28.33 19.25
N VAL A 200 -16.99 28.75 19.97
CA VAL A 200 -16.07 27.84 20.71
C VAL A 200 -16.81 26.90 21.69
N ASN A 201 -17.93 27.37 22.26
CA ASN A 201 -18.78 26.59 23.17
C ASN A 201 -19.80 25.65 22.47
N GLN A 202 -19.74 25.52 21.15
CA GLN A 202 -20.51 24.55 20.37
C GLN A 202 -19.63 23.37 19.97
N THR A 203 -20.24 22.24 19.63
CA THR A 203 -19.57 21.11 18.98
C THR A 203 -19.35 21.41 17.50
N ALA A 204 -18.16 21.13 16.97
CA ALA A 204 -17.88 21.20 15.55
C ALA A 204 -17.46 19.83 14.99
N ASP A 205 -17.33 19.74 13.66
CA ASP A 205 -16.76 18.58 12.97
C ASP A 205 -15.23 18.62 13.00
N ILE A 206 -14.65 19.82 12.86
CA ILE A 206 -13.21 20.10 12.87
C ILE A 206 -12.91 21.15 13.95
N ASP A 207 -12.36 20.72 15.10
CA ASP A 207 -11.77 21.64 16.07
C ASP A 207 -10.31 21.91 15.68
N MET A 208 -9.89 23.19 15.60
CA MET A 208 -8.55 23.61 15.18
C MET A 208 -7.74 24.15 16.37
N PHE A 209 -6.52 23.65 16.54
CA PHE A 209 -5.66 23.93 17.69
C PHE A 209 -4.23 24.30 17.28
N PHE A 210 -3.62 25.21 18.04
CA PHE A 210 -2.17 25.42 18.12
C PHE A 210 -1.69 24.87 19.46
N VAL A 211 -0.84 23.86 19.47
CA VAL A 211 -0.39 23.15 20.68
C VAL A 211 1.09 22.80 20.58
N SER A 212 1.77 22.59 21.70
CA SER A 212 3.21 22.27 21.77
C SER A 212 3.41 20.94 22.50
N GLY A 213 4.39 20.13 22.11
CA GLY A 213 4.74 18.90 22.83
C GLY A 213 3.59 17.88 22.95
N ARG A 214 3.41 17.29 24.14
CA ARG A 214 2.32 16.34 24.45
C ARG A 214 0.99 17.07 24.66
N HIS A 215 -0.01 16.80 23.82
CA HIS A 215 -1.25 17.58 23.77
C HIS A 215 -2.55 16.74 23.81
N ASN A 216 -2.59 15.74 24.69
CA ASN A 216 -3.77 14.97 25.12
C ASN A 216 -4.45 14.05 24.09
N ASP A 217 -3.84 13.82 22.94
CA ASP A 217 -4.38 13.00 21.83
C ASP A 217 -3.60 11.69 21.57
N GLY A 218 -2.34 11.61 22.00
CA GLY A 218 -1.55 10.38 22.04
C GLY A 218 -0.06 10.64 22.28
N GLU A 219 0.66 9.70 22.92
CA GLU A 219 2.09 9.87 23.18
C GLU A 219 2.94 9.89 21.89
N ARG A 220 2.51 9.18 20.84
CA ARG A 220 3.13 9.19 19.50
C ARG A 220 2.77 10.42 18.65
N ASN A 221 1.79 11.20 19.09
CA ASN A 221 1.35 12.41 18.43
C ASN A 221 1.98 13.66 19.05
N ALA A 222 2.83 13.50 20.08
CA ALA A 222 3.51 14.62 20.70
C ALA A 222 4.44 15.31 19.70
N PHE A 223 4.32 16.63 19.57
CA PHE A 223 5.21 17.42 18.74
C PHE A 223 6.62 17.51 19.33
N ASP A 224 7.60 17.73 18.46
CA ASP A 224 9.03 17.71 18.77
C ASP A 224 9.66 19.10 18.90
N GLY A 225 8.90 20.16 18.67
CA GLY A 225 9.38 21.53 18.72
C GLY A 225 9.84 22.03 17.34
N PRO A 226 10.64 23.11 17.28
CA PRO A 226 10.85 23.85 16.05
C PRO A 226 11.56 23.05 14.95
N GLY A 227 10.85 22.77 13.85
CA GLY A 227 11.42 22.51 12.52
C GLY A 227 11.14 21.15 11.90
N ARG A 228 10.49 20.19 12.58
CA ARG A 228 10.33 18.81 12.06
C ARG A 228 8.88 18.38 11.88
N VAL A 229 8.06 18.33 12.92
CA VAL A 229 6.62 18.00 12.79
C VAL A 229 5.78 19.28 12.82
N LEU A 230 5.26 19.67 11.66
CA LEU A 230 4.52 20.93 11.49
C LEU A 230 3.12 20.92 12.13
N GLY A 231 2.55 19.73 12.30
CA GLY A 231 1.17 19.50 12.66
C GLY A 231 0.73 18.09 12.31
N HIS A 232 -0.50 17.74 12.65
CA HIS A 232 -1.23 16.59 12.14
C HIS A 232 -2.74 16.85 12.22
N ALA A 233 -3.53 16.11 11.45
CA ALA A 233 -4.98 16.03 11.67
C ALA A 233 -5.49 14.60 11.67
N PHE A 234 -6.59 14.40 12.38
CA PHE A 234 -7.29 13.12 12.44
C PHE A 234 -8.22 12.95 11.25
N MET A 235 -8.23 11.74 10.69
CA MET A 235 -9.20 11.32 9.69
C MET A 235 -10.65 11.47 10.19
N PRO A 236 -11.63 11.74 9.29
CA PRO A 236 -13.05 11.71 9.61
C PRO A 236 -13.52 10.38 10.23
N PRO A 237 -14.70 10.36 10.87
CA PRO A 237 -15.20 9.16 11.55
C PRO A 237 -15.32 7.93 10.62
N PHE A 238 -14.47 6.93 10.87
CA PHE A 238 -14.60 5.57 10.27
C PHE A 238 -15.86 4.81 10.73
N SER A 239 -16.72 5.44 11.54
CA SER A 239 -17.95 4.87 12.09
C SER A 239 -19.10 5.88 12.04
N LYS A 240 -20.33 5.44 12.32
CA LYS A 240 -21.48 6.36 12.43
C LYS A 240 -21.40 7.35 13.60
N SER A 241 -20.52 7.11 14.57
CA SER A 241 -20.29 7.97 15.73
C SER A 241 -18.94 8.69 15.58
N LYS A 242 -18.96 10.03 15.63
CA LYS A 242 -17.74 10.86 15.82
C LYS A 242 -17.18 10.55 17.22
N LYS A 243 -15.92 10.13 17.33
CA LYS A 243 -15.12 10.32 18.55
C LYS A 243 -14.72 11.79 18.64
N ALA A 244 -14.53 12.32 19.85
CA ALA A 244 -14.18 13.73 20.06
C ALA A 244 -13.19 14.29 19.01
N ILE A 245 -12.05 13.61 18.85
CA ILE A 245 -10.92 13.97 17.98
C ILE A 245 -11.08 13.68 16.48
N ASP A 246 -12.08 12.90 16.02
CA ASP A 246 -12.14 12.48 14.61
C ASP A 246 -12.38 13.71 13.68
N GLY A 247 -11.39 14.12 12.89
CA GLY A 247 -11.47 15.34 12.07
C GLY A 247 -10.77 16.57 12.67
N ASP A 248 -10.28 16.51 13.90
CA ASP A 248 -9.63 17.65 14.55
C ASP A 248 -8.21 17.87 14.00
N LEU A 249 -7.74 19.12 14.02
CA LEU A 249 -6.51 19.59 13.37
C LEU A 249 -5.60 20.28 14.39
N HIS A 250 -4.37 19.78 14.53
CA HIS A 250 -3.35 20.28 15.43
C HIS A 250 -2.17 20.84 14.61
N LEU A 251 -1.75 22.06 14.91
CA LEU A 251 -0.54 22.68 14.36
C LEU A 251 0.46 22.89 15.49
N ASP A 252 1.75 22.62 15.25
CA ASP A 252 2.75 22.84 16.31
C ASP A 252 2.91 24.34 16.56
N ASN A 253 2.56 24.79 17.76
CA ASN A 253 2.74 26.16 18.19
C ASN A 253 4.23 26.53 18.38
N ASP A 254 5.12 25.54 18.41
CA ASP A 254 6.56 25.75 18.49
C ASP A 254 7.21 26.05 17.13
N GLU A 255 6.45 25.98 16.03
CA GLU A 255 6.91 26.27 14.67
C GLU A 255 7.06 27.76 14.32
N THR A 256 7.92 28.05 13.35
CA THR A 256 8.14 29.44 12.86
C THR A 256 7.12 29.79 11.78
N TRP A 257 5.85 29.94 12.19
CA TRP A 257 4.73 30.28 11.30
C TRP A 257 4.93 31.61 10.56
N SER A 258 4.70 31.61 9.24
CA SER A 258 4.82 32.79 8.38
C SER A 258 3.69 32.88 7.34
N ILE A 259 3.52 34.07 6.76
CA ILE A 259 2.45 34.39 5.81
C ILE A 259 3.07 35.05 4.57
N ASN A 260 2.97 34.37 3.43
CA ASN A 260 3.53 34.81 2.14
C ASN A 260 5.06 35.04 2.09
N GLU A 261 5.80 34.58 3.10
CA GLU A 261 7.26 34.70 3.19
C GLU A 261 7.99 33.39 2.82
N LYS A 262 9.20 33.51 2.26
CA LYS A 262 10.07 32.36 1.97
C LYS A 262 10.73 31.75 3.21
N LYS A 263 10.71 32.45 4.35
CA LYS A 263 11.29 31.99 5.62
C LYS A 263 10.18 31.45 6.52
N GLY A 264 10.49 30.41 7.28
CA GLY A 264 9.53 29.75 8.16
C GLY A 264 8.52 28.86 7.42
N VAL A 265 7.47 28.49 8.12
CA VAL A 265 6.45 27.53 7.68
C VAL A 265 5.21 28.32 7.27
N ASN A 266 4.79 28.23 6.00
CA ASN A 266 3.65 28.97 5.53
C ASN A 266 2.35 28.36 6.05
N LEU A 267 1.68 29.07 6.96
CA LEU A 267 0.50 28.60 7.69
C LEU A 267 -0.61 28.10 6.76
N LEU A 268 -0.88 28.80 5.65
CA LEU A 268 -1.87 28.39 4.64
C LEU A 268 -1.60 27.00 4.07
N GLN A 269 -0.35 26.70 3.70
CA GLN A 269 0.00 25.44 3.05
C GLN A 269 0.06 24.27 4.03
N ALA A 270 0.60 24.47 5.24
CA ALA A 270 0.54 23.45 6.28
C ALA A 270 -0.91 23.15 6.71
N ALA A 271 -1.70 24.19 7.05
CA ALA A 271 -3.09 23.99 7.46
C ALA A 271 -3.96 23.40 6.33
N ALA A 272 -3.68 23.71 5.06
CA ALA A 272 -4.38 23.08 3.95
C ALA A 272 -4.03 21.59 3.81
N HIS A 273 -2.77 21.18 4.03
CA HIS A 273 -2.36 19.77 4.06
C HIS A 273 -3.10 19.01 5.16
N GLU A 274 -3.05 19.52 6.41
CA GLU A 274 -3.75 18.88 7.54
C GLU A 274 -5.27 18.85 7.34
N LEU A 275 -5.86 19.89 6.73
CA LEU A 275 -7.26 19.85 6.34
C LEU A 275 -7.57 18.76 5.30
N GLY A 276 -6.62 18.36 4.46
CA GLY A 276 -6.77 17.21 3.57
C GLY A 276 -6.98 15.91 4.36
N HIS A 277 -6.20 15.69 5.42
CA HIS A 277 -6.40 14.57 6.34
C HIS A 277 -7.73 14.67 7.11
N ALA A 278 -8.08 15.85 7.62
CA ALA A 278 -9.39 16.14 8.23
C ALA A 278 -10.60 16.00 7.26
N LEU A 279 -10.34 15.81 5.97
CA LEU A 279 -11.35 15.52 4.93
C LEU A 279 -11.28 14.08 4.40
N GLY A 280 -10.28 13.29 4.82
CA GLY A 280 -10.15 11.88 4.47
C GLY A 280 -9.05 11.52 3.48
N LEU A 281 -8.24 12.49 3.02
CA LEU A 281 -7.10 12.21 2.15
C LEU A 281 -5.95 11.58 2.95
N ASP A 282 -5.22 10.65 2.35
CA ASP A 282 -3.92 10.21 2.86
C ASP A 282 -2.78 10.95 2.13
N HIS A 283 -1.52 10.68 2.46
CA HIS A 283 -0.38 11.29 1.78
C HIS A 283 -0.33 10.89 0.30
N SER A 284 0.07 11.83 -0.55
CA SER A 284 0.36 11.59 -1.96
C SER A 284 1.83 11.22 -2.17
N THR A 285 2.09 10.27 -3.06
CA THR A 285 3.45 9.95 -3.52
C THR A 285 3.98 10.91 -4.60
N VAL A 286 3.24 11.97 -4.93
CA VAL A 286 3.57 12.94 -5.98
C VAL A 286 4.22 14.18 -5.33
N PRO A 287 5.54 14.45 -5.53
CA PRO A 287 6.26 15.50 -4.78
C PRO A 287 5.77 16.94 -4.96
N GLY A 288 4.95 17.20 -5.98
CA GLY A 288 4.34 18.51 -6.24
C GLY A 288 2.91 18.66 -5.72
N ALA A 289 2.34 17.63 -5.09
CA ALA A 289 1.02 17.64 -4.47
C ALA A 289 1.03 18.39 -3.14
N LEU A 290 -0.11 18.99 -2.76
CA LEU A 290 -0.29 19.52 -1.41
C LEU A 290 -0.18 18.38 -0.38
N MET A 291 -0.77 17.22 -0.67
CA MET A 291 -0.74 16.06 0.22
C MET A 291 0.61 15.30 0.25
N ALA A 292 1.68 15.80 -0.39
CA ALA A 292 3.00 15.20 -0.25
C ALA A 292 3.50 15.34 1.21
N PRO A 293 4.08 14.31 1.84
CA PRO A 293 4.32 14.29 3.29
C PRO A 293 5.34 15.31 3.78
N THR A 294 6.36 15.66 2.98
CA THR A 294 7.40 16.64 3.33
C THR A 294 7.15 18.02 2.72
N TYR A 295 7.13 19.04 3.57
CA TYR A 295 6.95 20.45 3.21
C TYR A 295 8.17 20.98 2.46
N LYS A 296 7.98 21.36 1.19
CA LYS A 296 9.04 21.85 0.30
C LYS A 296 9.26 23.37 0.36
N GLY A 297 8.80 24.04 1.43
CA GLY A 297 8.85 25.50 1.57
C GLY A 297 7.66 26.23 0.94
N TYR A 298 7.62 27.55 1.13
CA TYR A 298 6.53 28.40 0.63
C TYR A 298 6.51 28.49 -0.90
N LYS A 299 5.45 27.96 -1.52
CA LYS A 299 5.11 28.14 -2.94
C LYS A 299 4.28 29.43 -3.13
N PRO A 300 4.79 30.47 -3.82
CA PRO A 300 3.98 31.63 -4.19
C PRO A 300 2.89 31.25 -5.18
N LEU A 301 1.77 31.99 -5.17
CA LEU A 301 0.59 31.71 -6.01
C LEU A 301 0.11 30.25 -5.90
N PHE A 302 0.06 29.75 -4.65
CA PHE A 302 -0.30 28.38 -4.34
C PHE A 302 -1.64 27.95 -4.98
N GLN A 303 -1.62 26.76 -5.58
CA GLN A 303 -2.75 26.04 -6.13
C GLN A 303 -2.55 24.55 -5.86
N LEU A 304 -3.65 23.82 -5.65
CA LEU A 304 -3.66 22.35 -5.56
C LEU A 304 -3.08 21.72 -6.82
N HIS A 305 -2.39 20.59 -6.65
CA HIS A 305 -1.99 19.75 -7.76
C HIS A 305 -3.19 18.96 -8.30
N LYS A 306 -3.10 18.48 -9.55
CA LYS A 306 -4.15 17.64 -10.17
C LYS A 306 -4.48 16.42 -9.29
N ASP A 307 -3.46 15.83 -8.68
CA ASP A 307 -3.55 14.67 -7.80
C ASP A 307 -4.45 14.95 -6.58
N ASP A 308 -4.23 16.06 -5.87
CA ASP A 308 -5.05 16.48 -4.73
C ASP A 308 -6.53 16.68 -5.14
N ILE A 309 -6.74 17.28 -6.32
CA ILE A 309 -8.06 17.57 -6.88
C ILE A 309 -8.79 16.27 -7.26
N GLU A 310 -8.12 15.33 -7.92
CA GLU A 310 -8.71 14.04 -8.29
C GLU A 310 -9.01 13.19 -7.05
N ALA A 311 -8.15 13.23 -6.02
CA ALA A 311 -8.38 12.53 -4.76
C ALA A 311 -9.58 13.09 -3.97
N ILE A 312 -9.67 14.41 -3.77
CA ILE A 312 -10.82 15.01 -3.04
C ILE A 312 -12.13 14.88 -3.83
N GLN A 313 -12.08 14.93 -5.17
CA GLN A 313 -13.26 14.69 -6.03
C GLN A 313 -13.66 13.22 -6.08
N ALA A 314 -12.77 12.26 -5.84
CA ALA A 314 -13.13 10.85 -5.67
C ALA A 314 -13.93 10.61 -4.38
N LEU A 315 -13.67 11.38 -3.32
CA LEU A 315 -14.45 11.32 -2.07
C LEU A 315 -15.76 12.11 -2.14
N TYR A 316 -15.71 13.39 -2.52
CA TYR A 316 -16.84 14.32 -2.41
C TYR A 316 -17.56 14.61 -3.73
N GLY A 317 -16.97 14.28 -4.87
CA GLY A 317 -17.45 14.70 -6.19
C GLY A 317 -16.94 16.08 -6.59
N LYS A 318 -17.32 16.52 -7.80
CA LYS A 318 -16.96 17.83 -8.35
C LYS A 318 -17.83 18.95 -7.74
N PRO A 319 -17.37 20.22 -7.75
CA PRO A 319 -18.24 21.35 -7.41
C PRO A 319 -19.52 21.34 -8.25
N SER A 320 -20.66 21.61 -7.63
CA SER A 320 -21.91 21.77 -8.39
C SER A 320 -21.82 23.02 -9.24
N GLU A 321 -21.93 22.87 -10.56
CA GLU A 321 -22.02 24.00 -11.49
C GLU A 321 -23.19 24.91 -11.11
N LYS A 322 -22.96 26.23 -11.13
CA LYS A 322 -24.03 27.22 -10.99
C LYS A 322 -24.93 27.13 -12.23
N LYS A 323 -26.09 26.47 -12.08
CA LYS A 323 -27.02 26.21 -13.18
C LYS A 323 -27.39 27.49 -13.92
N THR A 324 -27.04 27.53 -15.21
CA THR A 324 -27.68 28.42 -16.19
C THR A 324 -28.70 27.59 -16.95
N GLU A 325 -29.96 28.03 -16.99
CA GLU A 325 -30.98 27.52 -17.91
C GLU A 325 -30.60 27.89 -19.37
N LYS A 326 -30.98 27.22 -20.47
CA LYS A 326 -31.83 26.05 -20.82
C LYS A 326 -31.06 25.24 -21.92
N VAL A 327 -31.48 24.14 -22.57
CA VAL A 327 -32.73 23.76 -23.28
C VAL A 327 -32.80 22.21 -23.36
N ILE A 328 -33.98 21.64 -23.64
CA ILE A 328 -34.29 20.19 -23.57
C ILE A 328 -34.62 19.58 -24.94
N SER A 329 -34.39 18.26 -25.07
CA SER A 329 -34.99 17.27 -26.00
C SER A 329 -34.39 17.05 -27.41
N PRO A 330 -34.66 15.89 -28.06
CA PRO A 330 -35.44 14.73 -27.59
C PRO A 330 -34.71 13.36 -27.62
N THR A 331 -35.33 12.35 -27.02
CA THR A 331 -34.94 10.92 -27.07
C THR A 331 -35.88 10.12 -27.97
N VAL A 332 -35.41 9.04 -28.61
CA VAL A 332 -36.24 8.03 -29.31
C VAL A 332 -35.78 6.61 -28.93
N PRO A 333 -36.67 5.62 -28.67
CA PRO A 333 -36.31 4.35 -28.03
C PRO A 333 -36.39 3.10 -28.94
N SER A 334 -35.84 1.97 -28.47
CA SER A 334 -36.34 0.62 -28.83
C SER A 334 -36.01 -0.44 -27.76
N SER A 335 -36.78 -1.53 -27.74
CA SER A 335 -36.73 -2.69 -26.83
C SER A 335 -37.74 -3.76 -27.34
N PRO A 336 -37.88 -4.97 -26.78
CA PRO A 336 -37.04 -5.72 -25.82
C PRO A 336 -36.77 -7.19 -26.29
N ALA A 337 -36.48 -8.09 -25.33
CA ALA A 337 -36.60 -9.56 -25.40
C ALA A 337 -35.48 -10.34 -26.16
N LYS A 338 -35.24 -11.63 -25.91
CA LYS A 338 -35.96 -12.64 -25.08
C LYS A 338 -34.99 -13.68 -24.50
N ALA A 339 -35.35 -14.35 -23.40
CA ALA A 339 -34.55 -15.41 -22.79
C ALA A 339 -35.04 -16.82 -23.18
N VAL A 340 -34.12 -17.78 -23.32
CA VAL A 340 -34.42 -19.23 -23.37
C VAL A 340 -33.32 -20.06 -22.67
N THR A 341 -33.75 -20.84 -21.67
CA THR A 341 -33.20 -22.14 -21.24
C THR A 341 -34.41 -23.12 -21.24
N PRO A 342 -34.32 -24.46 -21.08
CA PRO A 342 -33.26 -25.24 -20.40
C PRO A 342 -32.97 -26.63 -21.04
N SER A 343 -32.61 -27.62 -20.19
CA SER A 343 -32.42 -29.07 -20.44
C SER A 343 -31.08 -29.46 -21.09
N ALA A 344 -30.10 -30.11 -20.45
CA ALA A 344 -30.04 -31.21 -19.46
C ALA A 344 -30.02 -32.62 -20.07
N ALA A 345 -28.96 -33.39 -19.73
CA ALA A 345 -28.82 -34.82 -19.97
C ALA A 345 -27.99 -35.48 -18.86
N LYS A 346 -28.42 -36.64 -18.34
CA LYS A 346 -27.69 -37.45 -17.34
C LYS A 346 -26.82 -38.52 -18.02
N LYS A 347 -25.72 -38.94 -17.37
CA LYS A 347 -25.19 -40.33 -17.46
C LYS A 347 -24.27 -40.74 -16.28
N THR A 348 -24.94 -41.18 -15.22
CA THR A 348 -24.69 -42.39 -14.38
C THR A 348 -23.28 -43.05 -14.34
N VAL A 349 -22.68 -43.10 -13.13
CA VAL A 349 -22.01 -44.24 -12.40
C VAL A 349 -21.12 -45.21 -13.22
N THR A 350 -19.86 -45.53 -12.87
CA THR A 350 -19.23 -45.96 -11.57
C THR A 350 -17.76 -45.45 -11.49
N SER A 351 -16.76 -45.86 -10.70
CA SER A 351 -16.51 -46.89 -9.64
C SER A 351 -15.25 -46.56 -8.80
N ASN A 352 -15.13 -47.09 -7.58
CA ASN A 352 -13.92 -47.03 -6.75
C ASN A 352 -12.77 -47.90 -7.29
N PRO A 353 -11.51 -47.47 -7.06
CA PRO A 353 -10.42 -48.35 -6.61
C PRO A 353 -10.30 -48.30 -5.08
N LYS A 354 -10.08 -49.46 -4.45
CA LYS A 354 -9.91 -49.61 -3.01
C LYS A 354 -8.42 -49.49 -2.66
N VAL A 355 -8.01 -48.40 -2.01
CA VAL A 355 -6.61 -48.27 -1.53
C VAL A 355 -6.38 -49.25 -0.39
N THR A 356 -5.35 -50.08 -0.51
CA THR A 356 -4.93 -51.07 0.50
C THR A 356 -4.03 -50.43 1.55
N GLU A 357 -4.22 -50.80 2.82
CA GLU A 357 -3.27 -50.48 3.89
C GLU A 357 -1.92 -51.18 3.64
N ASP A 358 -0.87 -50.40 3.36
CA ASP A 358 0.50 -50.88 3.27
C ASP A 358 1.16 -50.84 4.67
N LYS A 359 1.20 -51.99 5.36
CA LYS A 359 1.76 -52.12 6.71
C LYS A 359 3.29 -52.10 6.67
N ARG A 360 3.89 -50.91 6.75
CA ARG A 360 5.35 -50.76 6.85
C ARG A 360 5.88 -51.01 8.25
N ASP A 361 7.07 -51.61 8.30
CA ASP A 361 7.76 -52.06 9.50
C ASP A 361 8.14 -50.87 10.42
N PRO A 362 7.82 -50.90 11.73
CA PRO A 362 8.11 -49.81 12.68
C PRO A 362 9.59 -49.43 12.87
N LYS A 363 10.57 -50.18 12.31
CA LYS A 363 11.99 -50.07 12.70
C LYS A 363 12.93 -49.33 11.73
N LYS A 364 12.43 -48.59 10.75
CA LYS A 364 13.22 -47.61 9.97
C LYS A 364 12.49 -46.28 9.74
N GLN A 365 12.23 -45.54 10.83
CA GLN A 365 11.90 -44.12 10.72
C GLN A 365 13.14 -43.32 10.30
N SER A 366 13.21 -42.95 9.02
CA SER A 366 14.09 -41.87 8.58
C SER A 366 13.63 -40.56 9.23
N ILE A 367 14.50 -39.92 10.02
CA ILE A 367 14.21 -38.62 10.62
C ILE A 367 13.89 -37.63 9.48
N VAL A 368 12.62 -37.20 9.39
CA VAL A 368 12.17 -36.28 8.34
C VAL A 368 12.77 -34.92 8.62
N LYS A 369 13.86 -34.57 7.93
CA LYS A 369 14.52 -33.28 8.11
C LYS A 369 13.65 -32.15 7.59
N LEU A 370 13.48 -31.13 8.43
CA LEU A 370 12.69 -29.93 8.15
C LEU A 370 13.08 -29.28 6.80
N CYS A 371 14.38 -29.08 6.60
CA CYS A 371 14.98 -28.48 5.40
C CYS A 371 15.67 -29.52 4.49
N SER A 372 15.01 -30.63 4.17
CA SER A 372 15.45 -31.57 3.12
C SER A 372 15.17 -31.04 1.69
N GLU A 373 15.54 -31.80 0.65
CA GLU A 373 15.23 -31.51 -0.76
C GLU A 373 13.72 -31.47 -1.07
N GLU A 374 12.92 -32.18 -0.27
CA GLU A 374 11.46 -32.13 -0.37
C GLU A 374 10.94 -30.78 0.14
N PRO A 375 9.95 -30.17 -0.54
CA PRO A 375 9.37 -28.89 -0.13
C PRO A 375 8.66 -28.99 1.22
N ILE A 376 8.43 -27.84 1.85
CA ILE A 376 7.42 -27.71 2.91
C ILE A 376 6.04 -27.73 2.24
N ASP A 377 5.10 -28.45 2.86
CA ASP A 377 3.74 -28.64 2.35
C ASP A 377 2.86 -27.42 2.66
N THR A 378 2.80 -26.97 3.92
CA THR A 378 2.06 -25.76 4.29
C THR A 378 2.43 -25.19 5.66
N PHE A 379 1.94 -23.98 5.97
CA PHE A 379 2.03 -23.34 7.28
C PHE A 379 0.67 -22.79 7.71
N VAL A 380 0.39 -22.80 9.03
CA VAL A 380 -0.68 -21.98 9.61
C VAL A 380 -0.25 -21.36 10.94
N ALA A 381 -0.52 -20.06 11.10
CA ALA A 381 -0.40 -19.36 12.37
C ALA A 381 -1.75 -19.43 13.12
N THR A 382 -1.72 -19.94 14.35
CA THR A 382 -2.88 -20.05 15.25
C THR A 382 -3.32 -18.67 15.80
N LYS A 383 -4.36 -18.63 16.64
CA LYS A 383 -4.83 -17.39 17.30
C LYS A 383 -3.98 -17.05 18.53
N GLU A 384 -3.30 -18.05 19.08
CA GLU A 384 -2.40 -18.05 20.25
C GLU A 384 -0.95 -17.72 19.84
N GLY A 385 -0.70 -17.48 18.55
CA GLY A 385 0.61 -17.13 18.00
C GLY A 385 1.54 -18.33 17.73
N SER A 386 1.14 -19.57 18.00
CA SER A 386 1.87 -20.75 17.53
C SER A 386 1.84 -20.83 16.00
N ILE A 387 2.95 -21.27 15.39
CA ILE A 387 3.06 -21.43 13.93
C ILE A 387 3.33 -22.90 13.63
N TYR A 388 2.36 -23.58 13.03
CA TYR A 388 2.49 -24.98 12.64
C TYR A 388 2.98 -25.08 11.19
N LEU A 389 4.03 -25.88 10.98
CA LEU A 389 4.64 -26.19 9.70
C LEU A 389 4.41 -27.69 9.41
N PHE A 390 3.91 -28.03 8.22
CA PHE A 390 3.57 -29.40 7.83
C PHE A 390 4.52 -29.95 6.76
N LYS A 391 4.86 -31.25 6.87
CA LYS A 391 5.68 -31.97 5.88
C LYS A 391 5.43 -33.48 5.95
N GLY A 392 4.86 -34.06 4.90
CA GLY A 392 4.50 -35.47 4.86
C GLY A 392 3.43 -35.82 5.90
N GLU A 393 3.69 -36.86 6.69
CA GLU A 393 2.84 -37.28 7.81
C GLU A 393 3.07 -36.45 9.10
N TYR A 394 3.97 -35.46 9.07
CA TYR A 394 4.51 -34.79 10.25
C TYR A 394 4.21 -33.28 10.28
N PHE A 395 4.24 -32.71 11.49
CA PHE A 395 4.23 -31.27 11.72
C PHE A 395 5.20 -30.85 12.82
N TRP A 396 5.56 -29.56 12.82
CA TRP A 396 6.37 -28.89 13.84
C TRP A 396 5.62 -27.66 14.36
N ASP A 397 5.72 -27.40 15.66
CA ASP A 397 5.31 -26.13 16.28
C ASP A 397 6.54 -25.23 16.42
N LEU A 398 6.52 -24.06 15.77
CA LEU A 398 7.62 -23.12 15.75
C LEU A 398 7.43 -22.01 16.80
N ASN A 399 8.55 -21.49 17.32
CA ASN A 399 8.58 -20.26 18.11
C ASN A 399 8.37 -19.05 17.20
N HIS A 400 7.51 -18.12 17.63
CA HIS A 400 7.33 -16.82 16.98
C HIS A 400 8.25 -15.76 17.60
N GLY A 401 8.37 -14.60 16.94
CA GLY A 401 8.98 -13.39 17.50
C GLY A 401 10.45 -13.16 17.17
N LYS A 402 11.17 -14.14 16.60
CA LYS A 402 12.50 -13.93 16.02
C LYS A 402 12.71 -14.83 14.81
N LEU A 403 13.32 -14.29 13.76
CA LEU A 403 13.83 -15.06 12.63
C LEU A 403 15.29 -15.48 12.88
N PRO A 404 15.71 -16.68 12.44
CA PRO A 404 14.88 -17.73 11.85
C PRO A 404 14.04 -18.47 12.91
N MET A 405 12.79 -18.81 12.57
CA MET A 405 11.82 -19.43 13.49
C MET A 405 12.31 -20.82 13.94
N THR A 406 12.52 -21.01 15.23
CA THR A 406 13.04 -22.27 15.79
C THR A 406 11.92 -23.26 16.13
N PRO A 407 12.05 -24.55 15.77
CA PRO A 407 11.14 -25.58 16.25
C PRO A 407 11.17 -25.72 17.79
N LYS A 408 10.01 -25.94 18.40
CA LYS A 408 9.92 -26.27 19.82
C LYS A 408 10.45 -27.67 20.10
N LYS A 409 10.91 -27.90 21.34
CA LYS A 409 11.30 -29.23 21.83
C LYS A 409 10.10 -30.20 21.71
N LYS A 410 10.38 -31.48 21.41
CA LYS A 410 9.39 -32.55 21.15
C LYS A 410 8.65 -32.45 19.79
N TYR A 411 9.28 -31.91 18.76
CA TYR A 411 8.83 -31.99 17.37
C TYR A 411 9.96 -32.54 16.47
N PRO A 412 9.66 -33.16 15.30
CA PRO A 412 8.33 -33.36 14.70
C PRO A 412 7.39 -34.27 15.50
N GLN A 413 6.09 -34.15 15.23
CA GLN A 413 5.04 -35.10 15.65
C GLN A 413 4.19 -35.50 14.43
N LEU A 414 3.53 -36.66 14.49
CA LEU A 414 2.60 -37.09 13.44
C LEU A 414 1.34 -36.20 13.47
N ILE A 415 0.84 -35.79 12.30
CA ILE A 415 -0.37 -34.95 12.17
C ILE A 415 -1.55 -35.56 12.92
N SER A 416 -1.70 -36.89 12.86
CA SER A 416 -2.78 -37.67 13.48
C SER A 416 -2.77 -37.70 15.01
N THR A 417 -1.71 -37.25 15.71
CA THR A 417 -1.76 -37.12 17.18
C THR A 417 -2.59 -35.92 17.63
N LYS A 418 -2.71 -34.89 16.78
CA LYS A 418 -3.41 -33.63 17.07
C LYS A 418 -4.68 -33.46 16.21
N TRP A 419 -4.61 -33.80 14.93
CA TRP A 419 -5.74 -33.73 13.99
C TRP A 419 -6.02 -35.12 13.40
N LYS A 420 -6.83 -35.94 14.09
CA LYS A 420 -6.99 -37.37 13.81
C LYS A 420 -7.59 -37.68 12.43
N GLU A 421 -8.48 -36.80 11.95
CA GLU A 421 -9.23 -36.96 10.70
C GLU A 421 -8.56 -36.25 9.51
N LEU A 422 -7.46 -35.53 9.76
CA LEU A 422 -6.72 -34.75 8.77
C LEU A 422 -5.67 -35.66 8.08
N PRO A 423 -5.62 -35.70 6.74
CA PRO A 423 -4.69 -36.56 6.01
C PRO A 423 -3.24 -36.03 6.07
N ALA A 424 -2.29 -36.88 5.68
CA ALA A 424 -0.92 -36.48 5.43
C ALA A 424 -0.76 -35.63 4.16
N SER A 425 0.37 -34.92 4.06
CA SER A 425 0.80 -34.10 2.92
C SER A 425 -0.23 -33.05 2.51
N ILE A 426 -0.53 -32.09 3.38
CA ILE A 426 -1.53 -31.04 3.14
C ILE A 426 -1.19 -30.19 1.92
N ASP A 427 -2.14 -29.95 1.00
CA ASP A 427 -1.88 -29.17 -0.22
C ASP A 427 -1.80 -27.65 0.08
N ALA A 428 -2.61 -27.14 1.02
CA ALA A 428 -2.50 -25.78 1.54
C ALA A 428 -3.24 -25.62 2.88
N SER A 429 -3.01 -24.52 3.60
CA SER A 429 -3.81 -24.14 4.77
C SER A 429 -3.85 -22.63 5.00
N ILE A 430 -4.85 -22.16 5.74
CA ILE A 430 -5.04 -20.76 6.17
C ILE A 430 -5.68 -20.72 7.56
N ARG A 431 -5.51 -19.60 8.27
CA ARG A 431 -6.38 -19.21 9.40
C ARG A 431 -7.15 -17.96 9.04
N MET A 432 -8.46 -17.99 9.23
CA MET A 432 -9.32 -16.80 9.16
C MET A 432 -9.09 -15.89 10.38
N GLN A 433 -9.03 -14.58 10.14
CA GLN A 433 -8.81 -13.53 11.14
C GLN A 433 -9.96 -12.50 11.14
N ASN A 434 -11.16 -12.91 10.70
CA ASN A 434 -12.35 -12.08 10.67
C ASN A 434 -13.67 -12.78 11.02
N PRO A 435 -14.66 -12.04 11.58
CA PRO A 435 -15.83 -12.62 12.25
C PRO A 435 -17.04 -12.88 11.33
N THR A 436 -16.95 -12.56 10.03
CA THR A 436 -18.05 -12.76 9.06
C THR A 436 -18.55 -14.20 9.13
N ALA A 437 -19.85 -14.38 9.43
CA ALA A 437 -20.48 -15.68 9.63
C ALA A 437 -19.79 -16.61 10.66
N GLY A 438 -19.12 -16.06 11.68
CA GLY A 438 -18.56 -16.85 12.79
C GLY A 438 -17.34 -17.71 12.41
N GLN A 439 -16.50 -17.22 11.49
CA GLN A 439 -15.31 -17.93 11.01
C GLN A 439 -14.00 -17.50 11.68
N ASP A 440 -14.01 -16.53 12.61
CA ASP A 440 -12.78 -16.01 13.25
C ASP A 440 -11.98 -17.09 13.98
N GLY A 441 -10.66 -17.05 13.84
CA GLY A 441 -9.71 -17.98 14.44
C GLY A 441 -9.65 -19.35 13.77
N LYS A 442 -10.61 -19.70 12.90
CA LYS A 442 -10.75 -21.06 12.37
C LYS A 442 -9.73 -21.39 11.29
N ILE A 443 -9.24 -22.62 11.32
CA ILE A 443 -8.20 -23.13 10.43
C ILE A 443 -8.85 -23.98 9.35
N PHE A 444 -8.46 -23.72 8.10
CA PHE A 444 -8.91 -24.47 6.93
C PHE A 444 -7.70 -25.17 6.32
N PHE A 445 -7.76 -26.50 6.17
CA PHE A 445 -6.73 -27.30 5.51
C PHE A 445 -7.29 -27.88 4.21
N PHE A 446 -6.49 -27.89 3.15
CA PHE A 446 -6.89 -28.32 1.81
C PHE A 446 -6.10 -29.57 1.41
N LYS A 447 -6.78 -30.58 0.85
CA LYS A 447 -6.13 -31.76 0.26
C LYS A 447 -7.00 -32.39 -0.84
N GLY A 448 -6.43 -32.55 -2.02
CA GLY A 448 -7.13 -33.12 -3.18
C GLY A 448 -8.25 -32.19 -3.66
N ASP A 449 -9.44 -32.75 -3.80
CA ASP A 449 -10.68 -32.02 -4.09
C ASP A 449 -11.43 -31.59 -2.82
N ARG A 450 -10.87 -31.77 -1.61
CA ARG A 450 -11.55 -31.55 -0.33
C ARG A 450 -10.82 -30.56 0.59
N TYR A 451 -11.57 -30.03 1.55
CA TYR A 451 -11.05 -29.22 2.64
C TYR A 451 -11.66 -29.60 3.99
N TRP A 452 -10.84 -29.50 5.03
CA TRP A 452 -11.18 -29.69 6.44
C TRP A 452 -11.27 -28.33 7.10
N LYS A 453 -12.07 -28.25 8.16
CA LYS A 453 -12.25 -27.02 8.94
C LYS A 453 -12.16 -27.36 10.42
N TYR A 454 -11.22 -26.74 11.10
CA TYR A 454 -10.94 -26.95 12.51
C TYR A 454 -11.19 -25.66 13.31
N ASP A 455 -11.85 -25.83 14.45
CA ASP A 455 -11.92 -24.84 15.51
C ASP A 455 -10.90 -25.28 16.58
N ASN A 456 -9.77 -24.56 16.64
CA ASN A 456 -8.57 -25.00 17.35
C ASN A 456 -8.11 -26.41 16.88
N ASP A 457 -8.31 -27.43 17.72
CA ASP A 457 -7.93 -28.82 17.47
C ASP A 457 -9.14 -29.72 17.17
N GLN A 458 -10.36 -29.16 17.13
CA GLN A 458 -11.60 -29.92 16.91
C GLN A 458 -12.13 -29.76 15.47
N LEU A 459 -12.42 -30.88 14.80
CA LEU A 459 -13.02 -30.88 13.46
C LEU A 459 -14.48 -30.40 13.56
N GLU A 460 -14.89 -29.46 12.71
CA GLU A 460 -16.30 -29.08 12.64
C GLU A 460 -17.18 -30.20 12.04
N ALA A 461 -18.40 -30.35 12.57
CA ALA A 461 -19.36 -31.33 12.10
C ALA A 461 -19.69 -31.16 10.61
N GLY A 462 -19.69 -32.26 9.86
CA GLY A 462 -19.95 -32.27 8.42
C GLY A 462 -18.76 -31.88 7.54
N TYR A 463 -17.55 -31.83 8.09
CA TYR A 463 -16.28 -31.78 7.34
C TYR A 463 -15.61 -33.16 7.28
N PRO A 464 -14.72 -33.43 6.30
CA PRO A 464 -14.32 -32.56 5.19
C PRO A 464 -15.36 -32.41 4.07
N LYS A 465 -15.36 -31.27 3.38
CA LYS A 465 -16.25 -30.95 2.25
C LYS A 465 -15.47 -30.76 0.95
N PRO A 466 -16.08 -30.93 -0.24
CA PRO A 466 -15.45 -30.59 -1.51
C PRO A 466 -15.08 -29.10 -1.61
N ILE A 467 -13.91 -28.77 -2.16
CA ILE A 467 -13.42 -27.38 -2.32
C ILE A 467 -14.44 -26.55 -3.10
N LYS A 468 -14.98 -27.09 -4.20
CA LYS A 468 -16.02 -26.46 -5.04
C LYS A 468 -17.29 -26.00 -4.29
N GLU A 469 -17.58 -26.53 -3.10
CA GLU A 469 -18.77 -26.20 -2.29
C GLU A 469 -18.50 -25.08 -1.27
N GLY A 470 -17.26 -24.94 -0.80
CA GLY A 470 -16.86 -23.89 0.15
C GLY A 470 -16.10 -22.73 -0.46
N PHE A 471 -15.46 -22.97 -1.61
CA PHE A 471 -14.57 -22.06 -2.34
C PHE A 471 -14.81 -22.21 -3.86
N PRO A 472 -16.02 -21.89 -4.36
CA PRO A 472 -16.36 -22.03 -5.77
C PRO A 472 -15.41 -21.21 -6.67
N GLY A 473 -14.93 -21.85 -7.74
CA GLY A 473 -13.95 -21.29 -8.69
C GLY A 473 -12.48 -21.59 -8.37
N ILE A 474 -12.18 -22.04 -7.15
CA ILE A 474 -10.82 -22.48 -6.76
C ILE A 474 -10.56 -23.91 -7.28
N PRO A 475 -9.39 -24.19 -7.88
CA PRO A 475 -9.05 -25.52 -8.38
C PRO A 475 -8.73 -26.52 -7.26
N ASN A 476 -8.85 -27.81 -7.56
CA ASN A 476 -8.38 -28.88 -6.69
C ASN A 476 -6.85 -28.88 -6.57
N SER A 477 -6.33 -29.35 -5.43
CA SER A 477 -4.91 -29.43 -5.09
C SER A 477 -4.12 -28.17 -5.42
N VAL A 478 -4.52 -27.04 -4.82
CA VAL A 478 -3.74 -25.79 -4.78
C VAL A 478 -2.32 -26.02 -4.27
N ASP A 479 -1.34 -25.25 -4.73
CA ASP A 479 0.08 -25.40 -4.33
C ASP A 479 0.47 -24.47 -3.16
N ALA A 480 -0.39 -23.51 -2.80
CA ALA A 480 -0.31 -22.70 -1.60
C ALA A 480 -1.62 -21.91 -1.40
N ALA A 481 -1.86 -21.43 -0.18
CA ALA A 481 -2.89 -20.45 0.12
C ALA A 481 -2.43 -19.49 1.23
N PHE A 482 -2.91 -18.24 1.21
CA PHE A 482 -2.68 -17.26 2.29
C PHE A 482 -3.84 -16.27 2.42
N THR A 483 -3.99 -15.66 3.60
CA THR A 483 -4.99 -14.62 3.89
C THR A 483 -4.34 -13.24 3.91
N GLN A 484 -4.95 -12.28 3.20
CA GLN A 484 -4.70 -10.84 3.37
C GLN A 484 -5.91 -10.20 4.07
N PRO A 485 -5.71 -9.47 5.19
CA PRO A 485 -6.76 -8.63 5.77
C PRO A 485 -7.18 -7.50 4.81
N ALA A 486 -8.49 -7.28 4.69
CA ALA A 486 -9.09 -6.21 3.91
C ALA A 486 -9.98 -5.32 4.77
N ILE A 487 -10.07 -4.04 4.41
CA ILE A 487 -10.96 -3.08 5.05
C ILE A 487 -11.97 -2.64 3.97
N VAL A 488 -13.23 -3.02 4.16
CA VAL A 488 -14.29 -2.89 3.13
C VAL A 488 -15.50 -2.17 3.71
N THR A 489 -15.90 -1.08 3.08
CA THR A 489 -17.05 -0.27 3.50
C THR A 489 -18.32 -0.81 2.83
N LYS A 490 -19.15 -1.53 3.60
CA LYS A 490 -20.37 -2.19 3.11
C LYS A 490 -21.60 -1.42 3.59
N GLY A 491 -21.99 -0.40 2.81
CA GLY A 491 -22.87 0.66 3.29
C GLY A 491 -22.18 1.47 4.41
N ASN A 492 -22.93 2.00 5.37
CA ASN A 492 -22.38 2.80 6.48
C ASN A 492 -21.77 1.94 7.61
N LYS A 493 -21.01 0.89 7.25
CA LYS A 493 -20.18 0.10 8.17
C LYS A 493 -18.84 -0.20 7.49
N VAL A 494 -17.75 0.23 8.12
CA VAL A 494 -16.43 -0.34 7.85
C VAL A 494 -16.42 -1.75 8.42
N ILE A 495 -16.23 -2.74 7.55
CA ILE A 495 -16.12 -4.15 7.91
C ILE A 495 -14.70 -4.58 7.56
N ARG A 496 -13.98 -5.12 8.53
CA ARG A 496 -12.76 -5.87 8.23
C ARG A 496 -13.21 -7.18 7.57
N GLU A 497 -12.88 -7.37 6.30
CA GLU A 497 -13.05 -8.61 5.56
C GLU A 497 -11.67 -9.28 5.39
N GLU A 498 -11.63 -10.46 4.80
CA GLU A 498 -10.37 -11.04 4.30
C GLU A 498 -10.49 -11.32 2.81
N ARG A 499 -9.33 -11.40 2.17
CA ARG A 499 -9.20 -11.98 0.84
C ARG A 499 -8.23 -13.16 0.93
N ILE A 500 -8.64 -14.28 0.34
CA ILE A 500 -7.85 -15.52 0.36
C ILE A 500 -7.23 -15.67 -1.01
N PHE A 501 -5.90 -15.71 -1.07
CA PHE A 501 -5.16 -16.00 -2.28
C PHE A 501 -4.89 -17.49 -2.34
N PHE A 502 -5.31 -18.14 -3.43
CA PHE A 502 -4.96 -19.53 -3.74
C PHE A 502 -4.03 -19.55 -4.95
N ILE A 503 -2.95 -20.35 -4.88
CA ILE A 503 -1.95 -20.46 -5.94
C ILE A 503 -2.05 -21.85 -6.59
N LYS A 504 -1.94 -21.90 -7.93
CA LYS A 504 -1.77 -23.15 -8.68
C LYS A 504 -0.82 -22.97 -9.87
N GLY A 505 0.35 -23.60 -9.80
CA GLY A 505 1.41 -23.55 -10.80
C GLY A 505 1.94 -22.12 -11.01
N LYS A 506 1.57 -21.51 -12.15
CA LYS A 506 1.91 -20.12 -12.49
C LYS A 506 0.81 -19.11 -12.17
N LYS A 507 -0.35 -19.57 -11.69
CA LYS A 507 -1.57 -18.76 -11.56
C LYS A 507 -1.93 -18.54 -10.10
N PHE A 508 -2.61 -17.43 -9.82
CA PHE A 508 -3.31 -17.21 -8.56
C PHE A 508 -4.81 -16.92 -8.80
N TYR A 509 -5.59 -17.15 -7.75
CA TYR A 509 -7.03 -16.93 -7.69
C TYR A 509 -7.31 -16.14 -6.42
N LEU A 510 -8.03 -15.02 -6.54
CA LEU A 510 -8.49 -14.22 -5.41
C LEU A 510 -9.88 -14.71 -5.01
N TYR A 511 -10.05 -15.22 -3.80
CA TYR A 511 -11.36 -15.58 -3.25
C TYR A 511 -11.85 -14.52 -2.26
N ASP A 512 -13.13 -14.18 -2.39
CA ASP A 512 -13.86 -13.27 -1.51
C ASP A 512 -14.85 -14.07 -0.64
N PRO A 513 -14.56 -14.26 0.67
CA PRO A 513 -15.44 -14.98 1.57
C PRO A 513 -16.77 -14.26 1.89
N ALA A 514 -16.88 -12.96 1.59
CA ALA A 514 -18.06 -12.15 1.83
C ALA A 514 -18.97 -12.01 0.60
N ALA A 515 -18.44 -12.29 -0.59
CA ALA A 515 -19.20 -12.50 -1.83
C ALA A 515 -19.45 -13.98 -2.15
N GLY A 516 -18.64 -14.89 -1.61
CA GLY A 516 -18.73 -16.33 -1.84
C GLY A 516 -18.27 -16.77 -3.24
N ASN A 517 -17.30 -16.06 -3.83
CA ASN A 517 -16.83 -16.30 -5.20
C ASN A 517 -15.32 -16.06 -5.36
N SER A 518 -14.76 -16.53 -6.48
CA SER A 518 -13.37 -16.24 -6.87
C SER A 518 -13.29 -15.33 -8.10
N SER A 519 -12.16 -14.64 -8.25
CA SER A 519 -11.75 -14.05 -9.51
C SER A 519 -11.53 -15.12 -10.59
N SER A 520 -11.45 -14.67 -11.85
CA SER A 520 -10.74 -15.41 -12.89
C SER A 520 -9.26 -15.60 -12.50
N PRO A 521 -8.59 -16.67 -12.96
CA PRO A 521 -7.16 -16.87 -12.71
C PRO A 521 -6.31 -15.76 -13.31
N GLN A 522 -5.42 -15.18 -12.50
CA GLN A 522 -4.40 -14.21 -12.90
C GLN A 522 -3.01 -14.87 -12.90
N MET A 523 -2.03 -14.27 -13.58
CA MET A 523 -0.72 -14.89 -13.79
C MET A 523 0.32 -14.26 -12.86
N LEU A 524 0.93 -15.07 -12.00
CA LEU A 524 1.90 -14.59 -11.01
C LEU A 524 3.08 -13.86 -11.68
N GLN A 525 3.57 -14.35 -12.82
CA GLN A 525 4.74 -13.75 -13.48
C GLN A 525 4.42 -12.45 -14.24
N ASP A 526 3.16 -12.18 -14.55
CA ASP A 526 2.73 -10.98 -15.29
C ASP A 526 2.39 -9.85 -14.32
N ASP A 527 1.79 -10.18 -13.17
CA ASP A 527 1.29 -9.21 -12.19
C ASP A 527 2.20 -9.04 -10.96
N TRP A 528 2.98 -10.06 -10.55
CA TRP A 528 3.76 -10.03 -9.29
C TRP A 528 5.27 -9.94 -9.58
N VAL A 529 5.78 -8.71 -9.57
CA VAL A 529 7.16 -8.38 -9.92
C VAL A 529 8.13 -9.06 -8.96
N GLY A 530 9.12 -9.76 -9.52
CA GLY A 530 10.16 -10.47 -8.78
C GLY A 530 9.88 -11.95 -8.50
N VAL A 531 8.61 -12.39 -8.55
CA VAL A 531 8.17 -13.70 -8.05
C VAL A 531 8.92 -14.88 -8.69
N LYS A 532 9.42 -15.78 -7.84
CA LYS A 532 10.06 -17.05 -8.19
C LYS A 532 9.09 -18.19 -7.96
N LEU A 533 9.07 -19.10 -8.93
CA LEU A 533 8.28 -20.33 -8.97
C LEU A 533 9.22 -21.55 -9.01
N PRO A 534 8.80 -22.74 -8.57
CA PRO A 534 7.48 -23.04 -7.98
C PRO A 534 7.35 -22.49 -6.55
N ILE A 535 6.14 -22.09 -6.21
CA ILE A 535 5.69 -21.89 -4.83
C ILE A 535 5.05 -23.21 -4.40
N THR A 536 5.35 -23.66 -3.18
CA THR A 536 4.91 -24.94 -2.61
C THR A 536 4.24 -24.79 -1.24
N ALA A 537 4.33 -23.60 -0.64
CA ALA A 537 3.63 -23.23 0.58
C ALA A 537 3.55 -21.70 0.69
N ALA A 538 2.70 -21.19 1.58
CA ALA A 538 2.69 -19.79 1.97
C ALA A 538 2.39 -19.66 3.48
N LEU A 539 2.66 -18.48 4.05
CA LEU A 539 2.46 -18.16 5.46
C LEU A 539 1.95 -16.71 5.61
N SER A 540 0.82 -16.52 6.26
CA SER A 540 0.37 -15.21 6.77
C SER A 540 0.73 -15.07 8.26
N LEU A 541 1.49 -14.05 8.62
CA LEU A 541 1.95 -13.79 9.98
C LEU A 541 1.94 -12.29 10.29
N LYS A 542 1.12 -11.83 11.25
CA LYS A 542 1.03 -10.42 11.69
C LYS A 542 0.97 -9.40 10.52
N ASN A 543 0.06 -9.62 9.57
CA ASN A 543 -0.11 -8.87 8.30
C ASN A 543 1.01 -9.06 7.26
N GLU A 544 2.13 -9.69 7.60
CA GLU A 544 3.15 -10.09 6.63
C GLU A 544 2.74 -11.38 5.91
N MET A 545 3.14 -11.52 4.65
CA MET A 545 2.81 -12.67 3.80
C MET A 545 4.07 -13.20 3.13
N TYR A 546 4.29 -14.50 3.23
CA TYR A 546 5.48 -15.16 2.67
C TYR A 546 5.08 -16.23 1.67
N LEU A 547 5.83 -16.31 0.56
CA LEU A 547 5.74 -17.34 -0.47
C LEU A 547 6.98 -18.24 -0.37
N ILE A 548 6.76 -19.53 -0.11
CA ILE A 548 7.80 -20.52 0.10
C ILE A 548 7.90 -21.41 -1.14
N GLY A 549 9.11 -21.65 -1.62
CA GLY A 549 9.46 -22.72 -2.55
C GLY A 549 10.57 -23.60 -1.97
N LYS A 550 10.99 -24.64 -2.71
CA LYS A 550 11.82 -25.76 -2.21
C LYS A 550 12.94 -25.41 -1.21
N LYS A 551 13.76 -24.40 -1.51
CA LYS A 551 14.91 -23.96 -0.68
C LYS A 551 14.96 -22.45 -0.46
N LYS A 552 13.89 -21.74 -0.83
CA LYS A 552 13.84 -20.28 -0.92
C LYS A 552 12.51 -19.78 -0.41
N PHE A 553 12.51 -18.63 0.26
CA PHE A 553 11.29 -17.91 0.57
C PHE A 553 11.35 -16.47 0.07
N GLN A 554 10.19 -15.85 -0.07
CA GLN A 554 10.01 -14.50 -0.58
C GLN A 554 8.95 -13.82 0.29
N LYS A 555 9.22 -12.59 0.73
CA LYS A 555 8.26 -11.76 1.48
C LYS A 555 7.49 -10.88 0.49
N ILE A 556 6.16 -10.90 0.54
CA ILE A 556 5.32 -9.98 -0.21
C ILE A 556 5.38 -8.63 0.51
N LEU A 557 5.83 -7.58 -0.18
CA LEU A 557 5.89 -6.22 0.36
C LEU A 557 4.52 -5.54 0.33
N LEU A 558 3.85 -5.64 -0.81
CA LEU A 558 2.63 -4.91 -1.11
C LEU A 558 1.82 -5.66 -2.17
N LEU A 559 0.49 -5.64 -2.02
CA LEU A 559 -0.47 -6.07 -3.02
C LEU A 559 -1.35 -4.87 -3.39
N THR A 560 -1.23 -4.37 -4.61
CA THR A 560 -2.04 -3.25 -5.13
C THR A 560 -3.14 -3.74 -6.05
N TYR A 561 -4.33 -3.16 -5.89
CA TYR A 561 -5.55 -3.55 -6.61
C TYR A 561 -5.91 -2.46 -7.62
N SER A 562 -5.99 -2.81 -8.91
CA SER A 562 -6.40 -1.87 -9.97
C SER A 562 -7.07 -2.60 -11.12
N GLN A 563 -8.19 -2.06 -11.62
CA GLN A 563 -8.91 -2.56 -12.80
C GLN A 563 -9.14 -4.08 -12.79
N ASN A 564 -9.59 -4.62 -11.64
CA ASN A 564 -9.82 -6.04 -11.35
C ASN A 564 -8.57 -6.96 -11.34
N ARG A 565 -7.36 -6.41 -11.48
CA ARG A 565 -6.08 -7.12 -11.31
C ARG A 565 -5.47 -6.86 -9.93
N VAL A 566 -4.66 -7.81 -9.45
CA VAL A 566 -3.88 -7.66 -8.21
C VAL A 566 -2.40 -7.78 -8.52
N TYR A 567 -1.69 -6.66 -8.42
CA TYR A 567 -0.25 -6.58 -8.64
C TYR A 567 0.50 -6.83 -7.33
N GLY A 568 1.64 -7.52 -7.40
CA GLY A 568 2.45 -7.87 -6.23
C GLY A 568 3.85 -7.31 -6.34
N ASN A 569 4.37 -6.73 -5.26
CA ASN A 569 5.80 -6.45 -5.11
C ASN A 569 6.41 -7.50 -4.18
N ILE A 570 7.43 -8.23 -4.66
CA ILE A 570 7.99 -9.41 -4.00
C ILE A 570 9.48 -9.19 -3.73
N HIS A 571 9.91 -9.33 -2.48
CA HIS A 571 11.32 -9.27 -2.10
C HIS A 571 12.18 -10.31 -2.82
N GLN A 572 13.48 -10.01 -2.94
CA GLN A 572 14.52 -10.93 -3.39
C GLN A 572 14.45 -12.26 -2.63
N ALA A 573 14.56 -13.39 -3.34
CA ALA A 573 14.38 -14.73 -2.78
C ALA A 573 15.53 -15.13 -1.82
N LYS A 574 15.23 -15.06 -0.53
CA LYS A 574 16.09 -15.43 0.62
C LYS A 574 16.16 -16.95 0.81
N ASN A 575 17.20 -17.45 1.47
CA ASN A 575 17.32 -18.88 1.76
C ASN A 575 16.31 -19.30 2.84
N LEU A 576 15.76 -20.51 2.75
CA LEU A 576 14.70 -20.97 3.67
C LEU A 576 15.16 -21.08 5.14
N ASP A 577 16.47 -21.29 5.35
CA ASP A 577 17.15 -21.30 6.65
C ASP A 577 17.12 -19.96 7.40
N GLN A 578 16.93 -18.84 6.69
CA GLN A 578 16.75 -17.50 7.26
C GLN A 578 15.30 -17.26 7.73
N LEU A 579 14.32 -18.05 7.26
CA LEU A 579 12.93 -18.00 7.74
C LEU A 579 12.72 -18.99 8.90
N ILE A 580 13.30 -20.18 8.82
CA ILE A 580 13.06 -21.30 9.74
C ILE A 580 14.41 -21.92 10.10
N ALA A 581 14.68 -22.12 11.39
CA ALA A 581 15.94 -22.66 11.84
C ALA A 581 16.02 -24.15 11.48
N CYS A 582 16.71 -24.45 10.39
CA CYS A 582 16.99 -25.80 9.96
C CYS A 582 17.84 -26.54 11.02
N GLU A 583 17.53 -27.82 11.25
CA GLU A 583 18.27 -28.68 12.16
C GLU A 583 19.75 -28.76 11.76
N THR A 584 20.65 -28.16 12.55
CA THR A 584 22.10 -28.31 12.38
C THR A 584 22.48 -29.77 12.64
N THR A 585 23.08 -30.43 11.66
CA THR A 585 23.54 -31.81 11.83
C THR A 585 24.66 -31.89 12.86
N LYS A 586 24.34 -32.50 14.01
CA LYS A 586 25.26 -33.07 15.00
C LYS A 586 24.73 -34.46 15.37
#